data_AF-A0A820HD56-F1
#
_entry.id   AF-A0A820HD56-F1
#
_cell.length_a   1.000
_cell.length_b   1.000
_cell.length_c   1.000
_cell.angle_alpha   90.00
_cell.angle_beta   90.00
_cell.angle_gamma   90.00
#
_symmetry.space_group_name_H-M   'P 1'
#
loop_
_entity.id
_entity.type
_entity.pdbx_description
1 polymer ?
#
loop_
_entity_poly.entity_id
_entity_poly.type
_entity_poly.pdbx_seq_one_letter_code
_entity_poly.pdbx_strand_id
1 'polypeptide(L)'
;RPYAYAIAGTPYLMFFDLNHTRCFTLQYIIDLTINCPSQIYLPEMVYSRPNGYSITLTCGLESSVNLDDSNLIDIYTTNLTPNGCMEIVTMCSC
;
A
#
# COMPACT_ATOMS: atom_id res chain seq x y z
N ARG A 1 5.89 -12.68 -0.44
CA ARG A 1 6.31 -11.37 -0.98
C ARG A 1 5.17 -10.39 -0.72
N PRO A 2 5.42 -9.09 -0.52
CA PRO A 2 4.35 -8.12 -0.44
C PRO A 2 3.59 -8.05 -1.77
N TYR A 3 2.26 -7.87 -1.72
CA TYR A 3 1.41 -7.74 -2.91
C TYR A 3 0.10 -7.03 -2.57
N ALA A 4 -0.51 -6.39 -3.57
CA ALA A 4 -1.84 -5.80 -3.42
C ALA A 4 -2.90 -6.92 -3.34
N TYR A 5 -3.56 -7.03 -2.19
CA TYR A 5 -4.65 -7.98 -1.96
C TYR A 5 -5.96 -7.48 -2.57
N ALA A 6 -6.24 -6.19 -2.42
CA ALA A 6 -7.36 -5.49 -3.06
C ALA A 6 -6.94 -4.07 -3.44
N ILE A 7 -7.51 -3.52 -4.51
CA ILE A 7 -7.21 -2.16 -4.99
C ILE A 7 -8.51 -1.41 -5.24
N ALA A 8 -8.65 -0.24 -4.62
CA ALA A 8 -9.74 0.71 -4.83
C ALA A 8 -9.42 1.61 -6.04
N GLY A 9 -9.35 0.98 -7.22
CA GLY A 9 -8.97 1.67 -8.45
C GLY A 9 -8.42 0.73 -9.51
N THR A 10 -7.74 1.29 -10.51
CA THR A 10 -7.14 0.55 -11.62
C THR A 10 -5.64 0.37 -11.41
N PRO A 11 -5.12 -0.86 -11.28
CA PRO A 11 -3.68 -1.09 -11.13
C PRO A 11 -2.91 -0.71 -12.40
N TYR A 12 -1.72 -0.15 -12.21
CA TYR A 12 -0.81 0.22 -13.30
C TYR A 12 0.53 -0.52 -13.21
N LEU A 13 1.14 -0.55 -12.03
CA LEU A 13 2.44 -1.19 -11.80
C LEU A 13 2.47 -1.83 -10.42
N MET A 14 3.08 -3.01 -10.31
CA MET A 14 3.41 -3.61 -9.03
C MET A 14 4.81 -4.23 -9.09
N PHE A 15 5.68 -3.87 -8.15
CA PHE A 15 7.06 -4.27 -8.15
C PHE A 15 7.56 -4.49 -6.71
N PHE A 16 8.44 -5.47 -6.53
CA PHE A 16 9.11 -5.71 -5.26
C PHE A 16 10.57 -6.04 -5.52
N ASP A 17 11.46 -5.14 -5.11
CA ASP A 17 12.91 -5.34 -5.23
C ASP A 17 13.45 -6.06 -4.01
N LEU A 18 13.49 -7.40 -4.10
CA LEU A 18 14.01 -8.22 -3.01
C LEU A 18 15.54 -8.07 -2.81
N ASN A 19 16.27 -7.69 -3.87
CA ASN A 19 17.72 -7.87 -3.90
C ASN A 19 18.51 -6.64 -3.46
N HIS A 20 17.97 -5.42 -3.62
CA HIS A 20 18.68 -4.21 -3.25
C HIS A 20 17.97 -3.43 -2.15
N THR A 21 16.73 -3.02 -2.38
CA THR A 21 16.04 -2.05 -1.50
C THR A 21 15.04 -2.68 -0.55
N ARG A 22 14.57 -3.91 -0.82
CA ARG A 22 13.45 -4.56 -0.12
C ARG A 22 12.20 -3.67 -0.09
N CYS A 23 12.05 -2.84 -1.13
CA CYS A 23 10.92 -1.96 -1.28
C CYS A 23 9.87 -2.59 -2.18
N PHE A 24 8.63 -2.52 -1.73
CA PHE A 24 7.43 -2.77 -2.51
C PHE A 24 6.93 -1.44 -3.09
N THR A 25 6.61 -1.44 -4.37
CA THR A 25 6.00 -0.30 -5.06
C THR A 25 4.73 -0.76 -5.76
N LEU A 26 3.63 -0.05 -5.51
CA LEU A 26 2.37 -0.19 -6.21
C LEU A 26 1.98 1.15 -6.80
N GLN A 27 1.57 1.16 -8.07
CA GLN A 27 0.97 2.30 -8.72
C GLN A 27 -0.43 1.95 -9.20
N TYR A 28 -1.40 2.81 -8.91
CA TYR A 28 -2.78 2.63 -9.36
C TYR A 28 -3.50 3.98 -9.51
N ILE A 29 -4.48 4.01 -10.41
CA ILE A 29 -5.37 5.15 -10.59
C ILE A 29 -6.53 4.99 -9.61
N ILE A 30 -6.69 5.93 -8.67
CA ILE A 30 -7.73 5.90 -7.64
C ILE A 30 -9.13 6.02 -8.26
N ASP A 31 -10.08 5.22 -7.77
CA ASP A 31 -11.51 5.32 -8.07
C ASP A 31 -12.32 5.55 -6.78
N LEU A 32 -12.79 6.79 -6.58
CA LEU A 32 -13.57 7.18 -5.41
C LEU A 32 -15.01 6.63 -5.40
N THR A 33 -15.45 5.93 -6.45
CA THR A 33 -16.74 5.21 -6.41
C THR A 33 -16.65 3.90 -5.61
N ILE A 34 -15.42 3.43 -5.33
CA ILE A 34 -15.16 2.25 -4.50
C ILE A 34 -15.02 2.70 -3.03
N ASN A 35 -15.96 2.29 -2.18
CA ASN A 35 -16.00 2.69 -0.77
C ASN A 35 -15.15 1.82 0.17
N CYS A 36 -14.48 0.80 -0.36
CA CYS A 36 -13.59 -0.08 0.39
C CYS A 36 -12.13 0.40 0.27
N PRO A 37 -11.28 0.21 1.30
CA PRO A 37 -9.87 0.53 1.18
C PRO A 37 -9.16 -0.35 0.16
N SER A 38 -8.02 0.14 -0.32
CA SER A 38 -7.03 -0.75 -0.94
C SER A 38 -6.33 -1.53 0.18
N GLN A 39 -6.04 -2.80 -0.05
CA GLN A 39 -5.40 -3.67 0.94
C GLN A 39 -4.10 -4.21 0.37
N ILE A 40 -3.03 -4.13 1.16
CA ILE A 40 -1.72 -4.65 0.79
C ILE A 40 -1.29 -5.67 1.83
N TYR A 41 -0.98 -6.88 1.35
CA TYR A 41 -0.40 -7.91 2.17
C TYR A 41 1.10 -7.67 2.35
N LEU A 42 1.56 -7.68 3.59
CA LEU A 42 2.95 -7.61 3.99
C LEU A 42 3.37 -8.91 4.70
N PRO A 43 4.33 -9.68 4.16
CA PRO A 43 4.79 -10.89 4.83
C PRO A 43 5.66 -10.55 6.06
N GLU A 44 5.34 -11.15 7.20
CA GLU A 44 6.08 -10.97 8.46
C GLU A 44 7.58 -11.18 8.28
N MET A 45 8.01 -12.21 7.55
CA MET A 45 9.45 -12.51 7.37
C MET A 45 10.28 -11.36 6.78
N VAL A 46 9.65 -10.39 6.10
CA VAL A 46 10.32 -9.25 5.48
C VAL A 46 10.02 -7.94 6.21
N TYR A 47 8.83 -7.83 6.83
CA TYR A 47 8.30 -6.57 7.37
C TYR A 47 8.09 -6.58 8.90
N SER A 48 8.34 -7.70 9.59
CA SER A 48 8.26 -7.78 11.06
C SER A 48 9.60 -7.45 11.74
N ARG A 49 9.49 -6.99 12.99
CA ARG A 49 10.48 -6.48 13.97
C ARG A 49 11.96 -6.86 13.77
N PRO A 50 12.92 -5.97 14.16
CA PRO A 50 12.71 -4.84 15.09
C PRO A 50 12.33 -3.52 14.44
N ASN A 51 12.62 -3.31 13.15
CA ASN A 51 12.56 -1.98 12.56
C ASN A 51 11.25 -1.68 11.80
N GLY A 52 10.46 -2.72 11.50
CA GLY A 52 9.16 -2.56 10.83
C GLY A 52 9.32 -2.08 9.38
N TYR A 53 8.49 -1.13 8.97
CA TYR A 53 8.51 -0.59 7.62
C TYR A 53 8.15 0.89 7.59
N SER A 54 8.58 1.56 6.54
CA SER A 54 8.13 2.92 6.20
C SER A 54 7.20 2.84 5.01
N ILE A 55 6.15 3.67 5.01
CA ILE A 55 5.21 3.82 3.91
C ILE A 55 5.21 5.27 3.42
N THR A 56 5.21 5.47 2.10
CA THR A 56 5.03 6.78 1.46
C THR A 56 3.83 6.71 0.54
N LEU A 57 2.98 7.73 0.63
CA LEU A 57 1.73 7.91 -0.12
C LEU A 57 1.72 9.30 -0.76
N THR A 58 1.08 9.46 -1.92
CA THR A 58 1.25 10.65 -2.78
C THR A 58 -0.03 11.46 -3.06
N CYS A 59 -1.21 10.81 -3.06
CA CYS A 59 -2.50 11.40 -3.43
C CYS A 59 -3.34 11.77 -2.20
N GLY A 60 -2.71 12.16 -1.10
CA GLY A 60 -3.41 12.48 0.15
C GLY A 60 -4.16 11.29 0.73
N LEU A 61 -3.60 10.09 0.60
CA LEU A 61 -4.11 8.87 1.23
C LEU A 61 -3.58 8.74 2.65
N GLU A 62 -4.28 7.96 3.46
CA GLU A 62 -3.83 7.52 4.77
C GLU A 62 -3.74 5.99 4.82
N SER A 63 -2.90 5.46 5.70
CA SER A 63 -2.76 4.02 5.90
C SER A 63 -2.95 3.65 7.36
N SER A 64 -3.59 2.51 7.62
CA SER A 64 -3.61 1.87 8.93
C SER A 64 -3.29 0.38 8.81
N VAL A 65 -2.73 -0.17 9.89
CA VAL A 65 -2.57 -1.63 10.02
C VAL A 65 -3.95 -2.21 10.30
N ASN A 66 -4.35 -3.21 9.52
CA ASN A 66 -5.55 -3.97 9.83
C ASN A 66 -5.28 -4.79 11.10
N LEU A 67 -6.02 -4.50 12.18
CA LEU A 67 -5.82 -5.15 13.48
C LEU A 67 -6.46 -6.54 13.55
N ASP A 68 -7.37 -6.85 12.63
CA ASP A 68 -8.04 -8.15 12.55
C ASP A 68 -7.21 -9.15 11.73
N ASP A 69 -6.42 -8.65 10.76
CA ASP A 69 -5.45 -9.42 9.97
C ASP A 69 -4.06 -8.79 10.08
N SER A 70 -3.20 -9.37 10.92
CA SER A 70 -1.87 -8.82 11.30
C SER A 70 -0.89 -8.54 10.14
N ASN A 71 -1.23 -8.95 8.93
CA ASN A 71 -0.40 -8.87 7.73
C ASN A 71 -1.03 -8.06 6.59
N LEU A 72 -2.14 -7.36 6.85
CA LEU A 72 -2.77 -6.47 5.88
C LEU A 72 -2.62 -5.01 6.31
N ILE A 73 -2.25 -4.16 5.35
CA ILE A 73 -2.30 -2.71 5.47
C ILE A 73 -3.45 -2.21 4.63
N ASP A 74 -4.33 -1.47 5.26
CA ASP A 74 -5.42 -0.80 4.59
C ASP A 74 -4.99 0.63 4.23
N ILE A 75 -5.27 1.03 2.99
CA ILE A 75 -5.02 2.37 2.46
C ILE A 75 -6.36 3.01 2.11
N TYR A 76 -6.64 4.13 2.76
CA TYR A 76 -7.91 4.84 2.69
C TYR A 76 -7.74 6.18 1.98
N THR A 77 -8.76 6.54 1.21
CA THR A 77 -8.91 7.87 0.62
C THR A 77 -9.37 8.87 1.68
N THR A 78 -8.81 10.07 1.68
CA THR A 78 -9.26 11.17 2.54
C THR A 78 -10.12 12.16 1.75
N ASN A 79 -10.64 13.19 2.41
CA ASN A 79 -11.32 14.31 1.75
C ASN A 79 -10.38 15.16 0.85
N LEU A 80 -9.06 14.95 0.94
CA LEU A 80 -8.06 15.61 0.10
C LEU A 80 -7.72 14.79 -1.15
N THR A 81 -8.18 13.54 -1.23
CA THR A 81 -7.85 12.63 -2.32
C THR A 81 -8.62 13.00 -3.60
N PRO A 82 -7.94 13.31 -4.72
CA PRO A 82 -8.60 13.53 -5.99
C PRO A 82 -8.96 12.20 -6.66
N ASN A 83 -10.17 12.11 -7.24
CA ASN A 83 -10.53 10.97 -8.08
C ASN A 83 -9.65 10.92 -9.34
N GLY A 84 -9.22 9.71 -9.74
CA GLY A 84 -8.34 9.53 -10.89
C GLY A 84 -6.87 9.92 -10.65
N CYS A 85 -6.49 10.27 -9.41
CA CYS A 85 -5.09 10.52 -9.06
C CYS A 85 -4.27 9.22 -9.18
N MET A 86 -3.07 9.31 -9.75
CA MET A 86 -2.13 8.20 -9.81
C MET A 86 -1.42 8.10 -8.46
N GLU A 87 -1.83 7.14 -7.64
CA GLU A 87 -1.17 6.88 -6.37
C GLU A 87 0.09 6.04 -6.58
N ILE A 88 1.16 6.37 -5.84
CA ILE A 88 2.37 5.57 -5.74
C ILE A 88 2.58 5.18 -4.28
N VAL A 89 2.23 3.95 -3.94
CA VAL A 89 2.51 3.38 -2.62
C VAL A 89 3.91 2.78 -2.64
N THR A 90 4.79 3.27 -1.77
CA THR A 90 6.12 2.68 -1.56
C THR A 90 6.26 2.22 -0.12
N MET A 91 6.62 0.94 0.07
CA MET A 91 6.84 0.34 1.37
C MET A 91 8.19 -0.37 1.46
N CYS A 92 9.09 0.15 2.28
CA CYS A 92 10.43 -0.39 2.45
C CYS A 92 10.59 -0.96 3.85
N SER A 93 11.15 -2.17 3.96
CA SER A 93 11.56 -2.73 5.26
C SER A 93 12.66 -1.87 5.86
N CYS A 94 12.56 -1.53 7.15
CA CYS A 94 13.57 -0.76 7.87
C CYS A 94 14.66 -1.64 8.50
#